data_AF-A0A2V8G2F8-F1
#
_entry.id   AF-A0A2V8G2F8-F1
#
_cell.length_a   1.000
_cell.length_b   1.000
_cell.length_c   1.000
_cell.angle_alpha   90.00
_cell.angle_beta   90.00
_cell.angle_gamma   90.00
#
_symmetry.space_group_name_H-M   'P 1'
#
loop_
_entity.id
_entity.type
_entity.pdbx_description
1 polymer ?
#
loop_
_entity_poly.entity_id
_entity_poly.type
_entity_poly.pdbx_seq_one_letter_code
_entity_poly.pdbx_strand_id
1 'polypeptide(L)' 'MALSTSRTRRKPRASTTRRPAPTSRKRPAGERYTVARKAEFLLNNAATAAEYEVARREVKALGLDPDAVPHVARQAR' A
#
# COMPACT_ATOMS: atom_id res chain seq x y z
N MET A 1 -8.43 25.86 72.53
CA MET A 1 -9.33 25.74 71.36
C MET A 1 -8.59 26.24 70.12
N ALA A 2 -8.09 25.34 69.27
CA ALA A 2 -7.73 25.63 67.88
C ALA A 2 -7.52 24.28 67.15
N LEU A 3 -8.50 23.90 66.33
CA LEU A 3 -8.54 22.66 65.57
C LEU A 3 -7.61 22.78 64.36
N SER A 4 -6.45 22.13 64.40
CA SER A 4 -5.55 22.04 63.25
C SER A 4 -5.99 20.87 62.37
N THR A 5 -6.71 21.19 61.29
CA THR A 5 -7.24 20.20 60.35
C THR A 5 -6.14 19.70 59.42
N SER A 6 -5.92 18.39 59.46
CA SER A 6 -4.96 17.64 58.64
C SER A 6 -5.39 17.63 57.17
N ARG A 7 -4.80 18.54 56.37
CA ARG A 7 -5.03 18.59 54.91
C ARG A 7 -4.23 17.48 54.23
N THR A 8 -4.89 16.36 53.94
CA THR A 8 -4.33 15.22 53.20
C THR A 8 -3.79 15.65 51.84
N ARG A 9 -2.48 15.46 51.63
CA ARG A 9 -1.77 15.76 50.38
C ARG A 9 -2.04 14.65 49.35
N ARG A 10 -3.11 14.79 48.54
CA ARG A 10 -3.28 13.94 47.34
C ARG A 10 -2.23 14.34 46.29
N LYS A 11 -1.36 13.41 45.91
CA LYS A 11 -0.39 13.57 44.81
C LYS A 11 -1.14 13.74 43.48
N PRO A 12 -0.73 14.62 42.56
CA PRO A 12 -1.22 14.58 41.19
C PRO A 12 -0.66 13.32 40.49
N ARG A 13 -1.54 12.51 39.89
CA ARG A 13 -1.12 11.42 39.00
C ARG A 13 -0.42 12.05 37.80
N ALA A 14 0.87 11.75 37.67
CA ALA A 14 1.68 12.21 36.55
C ALA A 14 1.09 11.71 35.23
N SER A 15 0.71 12.66 34.39
CA SER A 15 0.95 12.70 32.95
C SER A 15 0.69 11.40 32.19
N THR A 16 -0.53 11.24 31.68
CA THR A 16 -0.80 10.47 30.46
C THR A 16 0.25 10.87 29.42
N THR A 17 1.21 9.99 29.16
CA THR A 17 2.20 10.17 28.11
C THR A 17 1.43 10.33 26.80
N ARG A 18 1.33 11.56 26.30
CA ARG A 18 0.79 11.86 24.98
C ARG A 18 1.70 11.12 23.99
N ARG A 19 1.22 9.98 23.47
CA ARG A 19 1.93 9.24 22.42
C ARG A 19 2.25 10.25 21.31
N PRO A 20 3.51 10.44 20.90
CA PRO A 20 3.81 11.41 19.86
C PRO A 20 3.01 11.03 18.61
N ALA A 21 2.42 12.04 17.97
CA ALA A 21 1.67 11.84 16.73
C ALA A 21 2.56 11.07 15.74
N PRO A 22 2.04 10.09 14.99
CA PRO A 22 2.82 9.46 13.94
C PRO A 22 3.23 10.59 13.00
N THR A 23 4.53 10.88 12.93
CA THR A 23 5.09 11.74 11.91
C THR A 23 4.56 11.24 10.59
N SER A 24 3.80 12.08 9.88
CA SER A 24 3.25 11.76 8.57
C SER A 24 4.43 11.36 7.68
N ARG A 25 4.70 10.05 7.59
CA ARG A 25 5.68 9.51 6.66
C ARG A 25 5.08 9.84 5.32
N LYS A 26 5.65 10.84 4.66
CA LYS A 26 5.31 11.25 3.29
C LYS A 26 5.12 9.97 2.50
N ARG A 27 3.86 9.62 2.19
CA ARG A 27 3.57 8.41 1.43
C ARG A 27 4.39 8.53 0.14
N PRO A 28 5.21 7.53 -0.23
CA PRO A 28 5.97 7.62 -1.45
C PRO A 28 4.98 7.96 -2.57
N ALA A 29 5.32 9.00 -3.34
CA ALA A 29 4.54 9.35 -4.52
C ALA A 29 4.41 8.06 -5.35
N GLY A 30 3.16 7.71 -5.69
CA GLY A 30 2.80 6.37 -6.19
C GLY A 30 3.82 5.79 -7.15
N GLU A 31 4.15 4.52 -6.92
CA GLU A 31 5.14 3.77 -7.69
C GLU A 31 5.03 4.11 -9.18
N ARG A 32 6.12 4.66 -9.75
CA ARG A 32 6.18 4.96 -11.18
C ARG A 32 6.13 3.64 -11.92
N TYR A 33 4.95 3.25 -12.38
CA TYR A 33 4.78 2.05 -13.19
C TYR A 33 5.57 2.19 -14.48
N THR A 34 6.70 1.50 -14.54
CA THR A 34 7.46 1.33 -15.78
C THR A 34 6.57 0.65 -16.81
N VAL A 35 6.88 0.86 -18.09
CA VAL A 35 6.12 0.27 -19.20
C VAL A 35 6.05 -1.25 -19.07
N ALA A 36 7.13 -1.87 -18.60
CA ALA A 36 7.21 -3.29 -18.27
C ALA A 36 6.20 -3.72 -17.19
N ARG A 37 6.04 -2.92 -16.12
CA ARG A 37 5.10 -3.25 -15.05
C ARG A 37 3.64 -3.11 -15.50
N LYS A 38 3.35 -2.17 -16.42
CA LYS A 38 2.03 -2.07 -17.06
C LYS A 38 1.73 -3.30 -17.91
N ALA A 39 2.70 -3.76 -18.70
CA ALA A 39 2.56 -4.97 -19.51
C ALA A 39 2.31 -6.21 -18.65
N GLU A 40 3.06 -6.37 -17.56
CA GLU A 40 2.87 -7.46 -16.60
C GLU A 40 1.47 -7.43 -15.98
N PHE A 41 0.95 -6.24 -15.68
CA PHE A 41 -0.39 -6.09 -15.14
C PHE A 41 -1.45 -6.48 -16.17
N LEU A 42 -1.34 -6.02 -17.42
CA LEU A 42 -2.28 -6.36 -18.49
C LEU A 42 -2.38 -7.88 -18.70
N LEU A 43 -1.24 -8.57 -18.72
CA LEU A 43 -1.19 -10.02 -18.94
C LEU A 43 -1.72 -10.81 -17.74
N ASN A 44 -1.43 -10.39 -16.50
CA ASN A 44 -1.89 -11.08 -15.29
C ASN A 44 -3.37 -10.82 -14.96
N ASN A 45 -3.94 -9.69 -15.39
CA ASN A 45 -5.33 -9.33 -15.10
C ASN A 45 -6.33 -9.84 -16.14
N ALA A 46 -5.87 -10.28 -17.31
CA ALA A 46 -6.74 -11.01 -18.21
C ALA A 46 -7.32 -12.23 -17.47
N ALA A 47 -8.64 -12.44 -17.56
CA ALA A 47 -9.32 -13.56 -16.90
C ALA A 47 -9.74 -14.64 -17.90
N THR A 48 -9.95 -14.25 -19.16
CA THR A 48 -10.34 -15.12 -20.27
C THR A 48 -9.30 -15.14 -21.40
N ALA A 49 -9.26 -16.25 -22.17
CA ALA A 49 -8.37 -16.37 -23.32
C ALA A 49 -8.51 -15.21 -24.33
N ALA A 50 -9.74 -14.71 -24.55
CA ALA A 50 -9.99 -13.55 -25.40
C ALA A 50 -9.35 -12.26 -24.86
N GLU A 51 -9.45 -12.01 -23.55
CA GLU A 51 -8.78 -10.87 -22.90
C GLU A 51 -7.26 -11.01 -22.94
N TYR A 52 -6.72 -12.22 -22.82
CA TYR A 52 -5.30 -12.48 -22.92
C TYR A 52 -4.75 -12.15 -24.32
N GLU A 53 -5.48 -12.48 -25.39
CA GLU A 53 -5.09 -12.09 -26.74
C GLU A 53 -5.06 -10.57 -26.94
N VAL A 54 -6.06 -9.86 -26.39
CA VAL A 54 -6.10 -8.40 -26.42
C VAL A 54 -4.94 -7.81 -25.63
N ALA A 55 -4.67 -8.33 -24.42
CA ALA A 55 -3.54 -7.92 -23.60
C ALA A 55 -2.21 -8.09 -24.33
N ARG A 56 -2.00 -9.21 -25.05
CA ARG A 56 -0.78 -9.40 -25.86
C ARG A 56 -0.63 -8.36 -26.97
N ARG A 57 -1.73 -7.93 -27.60
CA ARG A 57 -1.69 -6.86 -28.61
C ARG A 57 -1.35 -5.51 -27.99
N GLU A 58 -1.89 -5.20 -26.81
CA GLU A 58 -1.56 -3.97 -26.09
C GLU A 58 -0.09 -3.95 -25.64
N VAL A 59 0.44 -5.06 -25.13
CA VAL A 59 1.86 -5.18 -24.76
C VAL A 59 2.77 -4.98 -25.97
N LYS A 60 2.42 -5.54 -27.13
CA LYS A 60 3.13 -5.30 -28.39
C LYS A 60 3.03 -3.84 -28.84
N ALA A 61 1.88 -3.20 -28.67
CA ALA A 61 1.71 -1.77 -28.97
C ALA A 61 2.54 -0.86 -28.06
N LEU A 62 2.84 -1.32 -26.84
CA LEU A 62 3.77 -0.66 -25.91
C LEU A 62 5.25 -0.90 -26.26
N GLY A 63 5.54 -1.65 -27.34
CA GLY A 63 6.90 -1.97 -27.78
C GLY A 63 7.60 -3.04 -26.93
N LEU A 64 6.83 -3.80 -26.16
CA LEU A 64 7.32 -4.89 -25.31
C LEU A 64 6.92 -6.23 -25.91
N ASP A 65 7.75 -7.24 -25.70
CA ASP A 65 7.42 -8.60 -26.08
C ASP A 65 6.58 -9.26 -24.97
N PRO A 66 5.30 -9.64 -25.22
CA PRO A 66 4.46 -10.26 -24.21
C PRO A 66 5.03 -11.58 -23.67
N ASP A 67 5.83 -12.30 -24.47
CA ASP A 67 6.42 -13.57 -24.04
C ASP A 67 7.70 -13.35 -23.19
N ALA A 68 8.31 -12.17 -23.26
CA ALA A 68 9.44 -11.78 -22.41
C ALA A 68 9.02 -11.24 -21.03
N VAL A 69 7.73 -10.89 -20.86
CA VAL A 69 7.20 -10.38 -19.60
C VAL A 69 6.85 -11.56 -18.67
N PRO A 70 7.33 -11.60 -17.43
CA PRO A 70 6.98 -12.67 -16.49
C PRO A 70 5.50 -12.57 -16.11
N HIS A 71 4.68 -13.54 -16.52
CA HIS A 71 3.25 -13.59 -16.19
C HIS A 71 2.75 -15.03 -16.06
N VAL A 72 1.67 -15.23 -15.31
CA VAL A 72 1.07 -16.56 -15.15
C VAL A 72 0.00 -16.76 -16.22
N ALA A 73 0.26 -17.62 -17.20
CA ALA A 73 -0.71 -18.04 -18.21
C ALA A 73 -1.78 -18.96 -17.59
N ARG A 74 -2.62 -18.41 -16.71
CA ARG A 74 -3.70 -19.16 -16.05
C ARG A 74 -4.83 -19.55 -17.02
N GLN A 75 -4.86 -18.95 -18.20
CA GLN A 75 -6.06 -18.82 -19.04
C GLN A 75 -6.10 -19.76 -20.26
N ALA A 76 -5.10 -20.64 -20.40
CA ALA A 76 -5.00 -21.60 -21.51
C ALA A 76 -5.49 -23.01 -21.12
N ARG A 77 -6.39 -23.14 -20.15
CA ARG A 77 -6.97 -24.43 -19.73
C ARG A 77 -8.35 -24.67 -20.32
#